data_AF-A0A0E3QHT0-F1
#
_entry.id   AF-A0A0E3QHT0-F1
#
_cell.length_a   1.000
_cell.length_b   1.000
_cell.length_c   1.000
_cell.angle_alpha   90.00
_cell.angle_beta   90.00
_cell.angle_gamma   90.00
#
_symmetry.space_group_name_H-M   'P 1'
#
loop_
_entity.id
_entity.type
_entity.pdbx_description
1 polymer ?
#
loop_
_entity_poly.entity_id
_entity_poly.type
_entity_poly.pdbx_seq_one_letter_code
_entity_poly.pdbx_strand_id
1 'polypeptide(L)'
;MQTYCFNATTGSPIWSTPSKITDEGGVGDWTCSLAVADGIVYVGSAEEGYFGYENLYVLDAFTGNVVWNSPYAGSSPALSDGMLFSIGGDQKVYAFKDSSTSPVANFIANVKVVKHLSRYSSMTRPPVHRHRGPGTLIMMEL
;
A
#
# COMPACT_ATOMS: atom_id res chain seq x y z
N MET A 1 -4.34 1.80 -12.57
CA MET A 1 -3.88 2.67 -11.46
C MET A 1 -2.37 2.58 -11.35
N GLN A 2 -1.77 3.59 -10.72
CA GLN A 2 -0.32 3.80 -10.61
C GLN A 2 0.01 4.26 -9.20
N THR A 3 1.25 4.03 -8.77
CA THR A 3 1.82 4.58 -7.55
C THR A 3 2.86 5.63 -7.91
N TYR A 4 2.80 6.78 -7.25
CA TYR A 4 3.68 7.92 -7.51
C TYR A 4 4.44 8.29 -6.25
N CYS A 5 5.68 8.75 -6.43
CA CYS A 5 6.48 9.36 -5.39
C CYS A 5 6.86 10.78 -5.77
N PHE A 6 6.73 11.70 -4.82
CA PHE A 6 7.06 13.10 -4.98
C PHE A 6 7.96 13.57 -3.84
N ASN A 7 8.78 14.58 -4.13
CA ASN A 7 9.51 15.31 -3.12
C ASN A 7 8.51 16.09 -2.25
N ALA A 8 8.57 15.91 -0.94
CA ALA A 8 7.63 16.49 0.01
C ALA A 8 7.73 18.03 0.10
N THR A 9 8.92 18.57 -0.13
CA THR A 9 9.21 20.01 -0.06
C THR A 9 8.81 20.73 -1.34
N THR A 10 9.14 20.15 -2.50
CA THR A 10 8.94 20.82 -3.80
C THR A 10 7.69 20.37 -4.55
N GLY A 11 7.13 19.21 -4.19
CA GLY A 11 6.06 18.56 -4.94
C GLY A 11 6.49 18.04 -6.31
N SER A 12 7.79 17.98 -6.60
CA SER A 12 8.31 17.47 -7.88
C SER A 12 8.24 15.94 -7.91
N PRO A 13 7.86 15.32 -9.05
CA PRO A 13 7.83 13.86 -9.17
C PRO A 13 9.25 13.30 -9.08
N ILE A 14 9.43 12.24 -8.29
CA ILE A 14 10.67 11.47 -8.17
C ILE A 14 10.57 10.23 -9.08
N TRP A 15 9.53 9.43 -8.90
CA TRP A 15 9.26 8.24 -9.71
C TRP A 15 7.76 7.92 -9.77
N SER A 16 7.38 7.07 -10.71
CA SER A 16 6.05 6.49 -10.83
C SER A 16 6.14 5.06 -11.36
N THR A 17 5.26 4.18 -10.88
CA THR A 17 5.15 2.81 -11.42
C THR A 17 4.39 2.82 -12.75
N PRO A 18 4.56 1.78 -13.60
CA PRO A 18 3.73 1.60 -14.78
C PRO A 18 2.23 1.58 -14.45
N SER A 19 1.42 1.93 -15.44
CA SER A 19 -0.03 1.96 -15.30
C SER A 19 -0.66 0.60 -15.54
N LYS A 20 -1.70 0.24 -14.79
CA LYS A 20 -2.47 -1.00 -15.05
C LYS A 20 -3.00 -1.18 -16.47
N ILE A 21 -3.06 -0.13 -17.29
CA ILE A 21 -3.47 -0.24 -18.69
C ILE A 21 -2.34 -0.70 -19.63
N THR A 22 -1.11 -0.78 -19.14
CA THR A 22 0.04 -1.32 -19.89
C THR A 22 0.18 -2.81 -19.62
N ASP A 23 0.81 -3.52 -20.54
CA ASP A 23 1.08 -4.96 -20.43
C ASP A 23 2.02 -5.30 -19.25
N GLU A 24 2.68 -4.30 -18.67
CA GLU A 24 3.57 -4.43 -17.53
C GLU A 24 2.82 -4.61 -16.19
N GLY A 25 1.51 -4.35 -16.18
CA GLY A 25 0.71 -4.32 -14.96
C GLY A 25 1.00 -3.06 -14.12
N GLY A 26 0.03 -2.64 -13.32
CA GLY A 26 0.16 -1.45 -12.48
C GLY A 26 0.22 -1.79 -11.01
N VAL A 27 0.98 -1.00 -10.26
CA VAL A 27 1.08 -1.11 -8.81
C VAL A 27 0.23 -0.01 -8.18
N GLY A 28 -0.66 -0.39 -7.27
CA GLY A 28 -1.61 0.51 -6.62
C GLY A 28 -3.04 0.33 -7.12
N ASP A 29 -3.99 0.55 -6.22
CA ASP A 29 -5.42 0.50 -6.48
C ASP A 29 -6.17 1.43 -5.52
N TRP A 30 -7.38 1.88 -5.86
CA TRP A 30 -8.19 2.79 -5.04
C TRP A 30 -8.71 2.12 -3.77
N THR A 31 -8.74 0.79 -3.76
CA THR A 31 -9.14 -0.01 -2.61
C THR A 31 -7.98 -0.42 -1.71
N CYS A 32 -6.74 -0.14 -2.11
CA CYS A 32 -5.54 -0.52 -1.38
C CYS A 32 -4.93 0.68 -0.64
N SER A 33 -4.50 0.47 0.60
CA SER A 33 -3.61 1.41 1.30
C SER A 33 -2.14 1.03 1.10
N LEU A 34 -1.22 1.93 1.47
CA LEU A 34 0.22 1.67 1.46
C LEU A 34 0.83 1.89 2.86
N ALA A 35 1.98 1.26 3.11
CA ALA A 35 2.83 1.54 4.26
C ALA A 35 4.25 1.84 3.80
N VAL A 36 4.97 2.67 4.55
CA VAL A 36 6.38 2.99 4.28
C VAL A 36 7.16 2.89 5.59
N ALA A 37 8.28 2.17 5.58
CA ALA A 37 9.26 2.20 6.66
C ALA A 37 10.64 1.82 6.11
N ASP A 38 11.69 2.34 6.74
CA ASP A 38 13.08 1.93 6.51
C ASP A 38 13.51 1.92 5.02
N GLY A 39 13.01 2.90 4.24
CA GLY A 39 13.32 3.01 2.81
C GLY A 39 12.59 2.00 1.92
N ILE A 40 11.53 1.36 2.42
CA ILE A 40 10.71 0.39 1.71
C ILE A 40 9.25 0.83 1.70
N VAL A 41 8.60 0.68 0.54
CA VAL A 41 7.18 0.95 0.32
C VAL A 41 6.44 -0.35 0.10
N TYR A 42 5.37 -0.57 0.84
CA TYR A 42 4.48 -1.73 0.72
C TYR A 42 3.15 -1.27 0.15
N VAL A 43 2.76 -1.80 -1.00
CA VAL A 43 1.59 -1.34 -1.73
C VAL A 43 0.85 -2.51 -2.37
N GLY A 44 -0.46 -2.52 -2.17
CA GLY A 44 -1.33 -3.50 -2.82
C GLY A 44 -1.57 -3.17 -4.29
N SER A 45 -1.77 -4.21 -5.10
CA SER A 45 -2.39 -4.08 -6.40
C SER A 45 -3.55 -5.05 -6.52
N ALA A 46 -4.74 -4.52 -6.76
CA ALA A 46 -5.89 -5.38 -6.98
C ALA A 46 -5.92 -5.95 -8.40
N GLU A 47 -6.39 -7.17 -8.61
CA GLU A 47 -6.85 -7.54 -9.95
C GLU A 47 -8.23 -6.93 -10.23
N GLU A 48 -8.76 -7.09 -11.45
CA GLU A 48 -10.06 -6.52 -11.81
C GLU A 48 -11.17 -6.96 -10.84
N GLY A 49 -11.84 -6.00 -10.19
CA GLY A 49 -12.94 -6.25 -9.26
C GLY A 49 -12.87 -5.42 -7.99
N TYR A 50 -13.93 -5.48 -7.17
CA TYR A 50 -14.03 -4.68 -5.93
C TYR A 50 -13.25 -5.27 -4.74
N PHE A 51 -12.84 -6.54 -4.80
CA PHE A 51 -12.27 -7.28 -3.66
C PHE A 51 -11.02 -8.11 -4.01
N GLY A 52 -10.36 -7.84 -5.14
CA GLY A 52 -9.22 -8.62 -5.62
C GLY A 52 -7.93 -8.31 -4.88
N TYR A 53 -7.82 -8.58 -3.58
CA TYR A 53 -6.60 -8.31 -2.80
C TYR A 53 -5.59 -9.46 -2.91
N GLU A 54 -5.03 -9.63 -4.10
CA GLU A 54 -4.21 -10.79 -4.43
C GLU A 54 -2.76 -10.44 -4.74
N ASN A 55 -2.40 -9.15 -4.81
CA ASN A 55 -1.00 -8.79 -5.05
C ASN A 55 -0.51 -7.75 -4.05
N LEU A 56 0.61 -8.08 -3.41
CA LEU A 56 1.40 -7.16 -2.59
C LEU A 56 2.73 -6.92 -3.30
N TYR A 57 3.04 -5.66 -3.55
CA TYR A 57 4.32 -5.22 -4.09
C TYR A 57 5.11 -4.49 -3.01
N VAL A 58 6.41 -4.77 -2.98
CA VAL A 58 7.35 -4.11 -2.10
C VAL A 58 8.40 -3.42 -2.93
N LEU A 59 8.44 -2.10 -2.83
CA LEU A 59 9.24 -1.23 -3.65
C LEU A 59 10.34 -0.58 -2.82
N ASP A 60 11.48 -0.34 -3.44
CA ASP A 60 12.48 0.56 -2.93
C ASP A 60 11.92 1.99 -2.94
N ALA A 61 11.98 2.67 -1.80
CA ALA A 61 11.36 3.97 -1.62
C ALA A 61 11.97 5.04 -2.54
N PHE A 62 13.26 4.97 -2.83
CA PHE A 62 13.96 6.03 -3.56
C PHE A 62 13.88 5.86 -5.07
N THR A 63 13.71 4.62 -5.53
CA THR A 63 13.73 4.29 -6.97
C THR A 63 12.39 3.81 -7.51
N GLY A 64 11.48 3.32 -6.66
CA GLY A 64 10.22 2.70 -7.06
C GLY A 64 10.38 1.30 -7.65
N ASN A 65 11.60 0.74 -7.63
CA ASN A 65 11.87 -0.60 -8.14
C ASN A 65 11.29 -1.67 -7.23
N VAL A 66 10.72 -2.72 -7.82
CA VAL A 66 10.22 -3.87 -7.05
C VAL A 66 11.38 -4.62 -6.41
N VAL A 67 11.43 -4.63 -5.09
CA VAL A 67 12.35 -5.45 -4.28
C VAL A 67 11.85 -6.88 -4.25
N TRP A 68 10.55 -7.06 -3.98
CA TRP A 68 9.87 -8.35 -4.07
C TRP A 68 8.35 -8.14 -4.21
N ASN A 69 7.64 -9.22 -4.55
CA ASN A 69 6.18 -9.25 -4.58
C ASN A 69 5.65 -10.57 -4.02
N SER A 70 4.36 -10.58 -3.69
CA SER A 70 3.64 -11.74 -3.20
C SER A 70 2.27 -11.83 -3.89
N PRO A 71 1.87 -13.02 -4.39
CA PRO A 71 0.59 -13.25 -5.06
C PRO A 71 -0.54 -13.55 -4.06
N TYR A 72 -0.40 -13.06 -2.84
CA TYR A 72 -1.43 -13.05 -1.83
C TYR A 72 -1.26 -11.80 -0.98
N ALA A 73 -2.35 -11.33 -0.37
CA ALA A 73 -2.42 -10.07 0.38
C ALA A 73 -2.53 -8.79 -0.49
N GLY A 74 -2.48 -7.62 0.15
CA GLY A 74 -2.42 -6.31 -0.53
C GLY A 74 -3.47 -5.29 -0.09
N SER A 75 -4.48 -5.65 0.70
CA SER A 75 -5.61 -4.74 0.97
C SER A 75 -5.23 -3.49 1.79
N SER A 76 -4.35 -3.62 2.79
CA SER A 76 -3.89 -2.50 3.64
C SER A 76 -2.71 -2.96 4.48
N PRO A 77 -1.47 -2.79 4.00
CA PRO A 77 -0.29 -3.26 4.70
C PRO A 77 -0.06 -2.47 6.00
N ALA A 78 0.38 -3.15 7.07
CA ALA A 78 0.74 -2.55 8.35
C ALA A 78 2.07 -3.13 8.86
N LEU A 79 2.89 -2.31 9.49
CA LEU A 79 4.21 -2.70 9.99
C LEU A 79 4.23 -2.65 11.52
N SER A 80 4.75 -3.70 12.16
CA SER A 80 5.01 -3.74 13.59
C SER A 80 6.18 -4.67 13.87
N ASP A 81 7.15 -4.21 14.65
CA ASP A 81 8.29 -5.01 15.13
C ASP A 81 9.01 -5.82 14.02
N GLY A 82 9.26 -5.21 12.85
CA GLY A 82 9.92 -5.85 11.72
C GLY A 82 9.05 -6.88 10.96
N MET A 83 7.74 -6.86 11.22
CA MET A 83 6.76 -7.71 10.56
C MET A 83 5.79 -6.86 9.74
N LEU A 84 5.57 -7.28 8.50
CA LEU A 84 4.54 -6.77 7.63
C LEU A 84 3.29 -7.63 7.74
N PHE A 85 2.16 -7.01 8.04
CA PHE A 85 0.85 -7.63 8.05
C PHE A 85 0.02 -7.11 6.89
N SER A 86 -0.66 -8.00 6.18
CA SER A 86 -1.57 -7.59 5.12
C SER A 86 -2.70 -8.61 4.92
N ILE A 87 -3.86 -8.14 4.49
CA ILE A 87 -5.06 -8.96 4.28
C ILE A 87 -5.14 -9.34 2.81
N GLY A 88 -5.40 -10.63 2.55
CA GLY A 88 -5.65 -11.17 1.20
C GLY A 88 -7.13 -11.36 0.88
N GLY A 89 -7.42 -11.54 -0.41
CA GLY A 89 -8.77 -11.80 -0.93
C GLY A 89 -9.41 -13.06 -0.35
N ASP A 90 -8.60 -14.00 0.14
CA ASP A 90 -9.05 -15.23 0.81
C ASP A 90 -9.42 -15.04 2.29
N GLN A 91 -9.58 -13.78 2.73
CA GLN A 91 -9.97 -13.39 4.08
C GLN A 91 -8.96 -13.79 5.17
N LYS A 92 -7.70 -14.03 4.78
CA LYS A 92 -6.61 -14.32 5.71
C LYS A 92 -5.73 -13.11 5.95
N VAL A 93 -5.10 -13.08 7.13
CA VAL A 93 -4.02 -12.17 7.46
C VAL A 93 -2.69 -12.90 7.20
N TYR A 94 -1.85 -12.28 6.39
CA TYR A 94 -0.51 -12.72 6.07
C TYR A 94 0.49 -11.90 6.87
N ALA A 95 1.51 -12.56 7.41
CA ALA A 95 2.62 -11.94 8.12
C ALA A 95 3.94 -12.26 7.41
N PHE A 96 4.68 -11.24 7.00
CA PHE A 96 5.98 -11.35 6.32
C PHE A 96 7.08 -10.76 7.21
N LYS A 97 8.10 -11.54 7.52
CA LYS A 97 9.25 -11.11 8.31
C LYS A 97 10.38 -10.72 7.37
N ASP A 98 10.98 -9.56 7.60
CA ASP A 98 12.22 -9.05 6.99
C ASP A 98 12.76 -9.86 5.80
N SER A 99 12.58 -9.33 4.58
CA SER A 99 13.14 -9.84 3.31
C SER A 99 12.77 -11.28 2.89
N SER A 100 12.03 -12.03 3.71
CA SER A 100 11.43 -13.30 3.31
C SER A 100 10.22 -13.04 2.42
N THR A 101 10.31 -13.43 1.15
CA THR A 101 9.19 -13.44 0.19
C THR A 101 8.09 -14.45 0.56
N SER A 102 8.27 -15.20 1.63
CA SER A 102 7.33 -16.22 2.11
C SER A 102 6.68 -15.81 3.44
N PRO A 103 5.35 -15.96 3.58
CA PRO A 103 4.64 -15.63 4.80
C PRO A 103 5.09 -16.57 5.91
N VAL A 104 5.43 -16.02 7.07
CA VAL A 104 5.97 -16.77 8.21
C VAL A 104 4.84 -17.40 9.04
N ALA A 105 3.62 -16.90 8.90
CA ALA A 105 2.43 -17.48 9.49
C ALA A 105 1.16 -17.09 8.69
N ASN A 106 0.23 -18.05 8.57
CA ASN A 106 -1.13 -17.82 8.10
C ASN A 106 -2.06 -18.12 9.28
N PHE A 107 -2.78 -17.13 9.79
CA PHE A 107 -3.80 -17.36 10.81
C PHE A 107 -5.13 -16.70 10.40
N ILE A 108 -6.22 -17.43 10.63
CA ILE A 108 -7.58 -16.91 10.49
C ILE A 108 -7.94 -16.27 11.82
N ALA A 109 -7.70 -14.97 11.96
CA ALA A 109 -8.28 -14.22 13.07
C ALA A 109 -9.71 -13.87 12.70
N ASN A 110 -10.69 -14.40 13.45
CA ASN A 110 -12.05 -13.87 13.43
C ASN A 110 -12.04 -12.46 14.03
N VAL A 111 -11.68 -11.46 13.23
CA VAL A 111 -11.66 -10.06 13.67
C VAL A 111 -13.11 -9.63 13.89
N LYS A 112 -13.58 -9.66 15.14
CA LYS A 112 -14.82 -8.98 15.53
C LYS A 112 -14.57 -7.48 15.46
N VAL A 113 -15.16 -6.82 14.46
CA VAL A 113 -15.19 -5.36 14.39
C VAL A 113 -15.99 -4.84 15.58
N VAL A 114 -15.31 -4.33 16.60
CA VAL A 114 -15.94 -3.57 17.69
C VAL A 114 -16.19 -2.17 17.15
N LYS A 115 -17.46 -1.83 16.84
CA LYS A 115 -17.84 -0.48 16.45
C LYS A 115 -17.63 0.47 17.63
N HIS A 116 -16.55 1.24 17.65
CA HIS A 116 -16.42 2.38 18.54
C HIS A 116 -17.02 3.62 17.84
N LEU A 117 -18.21 4.06 18.29
CA LEU A 117 -18.82 5.32 17.83
C LEU A 117 -18.15 6.48 18.57
N SER A 118 -17.24 7.20 17.92
CA SER A 118 -16.72 8.47 18.45
C SER A 118 -17.23 9.66 17.63
N ARG A 119 -17.85 10.60 18.35
CA ARG A 119 -18.46 11.85 17.86
C ARG A 119 -17.39 12.76 17.24
N TYR A 120 -17.74 13.41 16.13
CA TYR A 120 -16.92 14.39 15.41
C TYR A 120 -16.78 15.68 16.23
N SER A 121 -15.56 16.21 16.34
CA SER A 121 -15.31 17.64 16.63
C SER A 121 -14.28 18.16 15.63
N SER A 122 -14.60 19.27 14.98
CA SER A 122 -13.90 19.83 13.84
C SER A 122 -12.55 20.44 14.19
N MET A 123 -11.51 20.13 13.41
CA MET A 123 -10.27 20.88 13.37
C MET A 123 -9.91 21.19 11.91
N THR A 124 -9.56 22.44 11.64
CA THR A 124 -9.35 23.02 10.31
C THR A 124 -8.08 22.47 9.62
N ARG A 125 -8.17 22.17 8.32
CA ARG A 125 -7.10 21.57 7.50
C ARG A 125 -6.17 22.64 6.89
N PRO A 126 -4.85 22.41 6.81
CA PRO A 126 -3.96 23.20 5.94
C PRO A 126 -4.15 22.83 4.45
N PRO A 127 -3.66 23.66 3.51
CA PRO A 127 -3.99 23.53 2.09
C PRO A 127 -3.34 22.30 1.44
N VAL A 128 -4.17 21.49 0.77
CA VAL A 128 -3.75 20.29 0.03
C VAL A 128 -3.67 20.64 -1.46
N HIS A 129 -2.49 20.45 -2.07
CA HIS A 129 -2.36 20.47 -3.53
C HIS A 129 -3.05 19.22 -4.11
N ARG A 130 -4.06 19.45 -4.95
CA ARG A 130 -4.89 18.41 -5.54
C ARG A 130 -4.31 17.93 -6.86
N HIS A 131 -3.75 16.73 -6.90
CA HIS A 131 -3.56 16.01 -8.15
C HIS A 131 -4.89 15.37 -8.57
N ARG A 132 -5.39 15.68 -9.78
CA ARG A 132 -6.58 15.04 -10.36
C ARG A 132 -6.14 13.89 -11.27
N GLY A 133 -6.12 12.68 -10.73
CA GLY A 133 -5.92 11.44 -11.49
C GLY A 133 -6.06 10.21 -10.59
N PRO A 134 -6.54 9.06 -11.09
CA PRO A 134 -6.64 7.84 -10.30
C PRO A 134 -5.24 7.27 -10.02
N GLY A 135 -4.76 7.40 -8.79
CA GLY A 135 -3.43 6.94 -8.39
C GLY A 135 -3.17 7.04 -6.90
N THR A 136 -2.20 6.28 -6.44
CA THR A 136 -1.73 6.22 -5.05
C THR A 136 -0.52 7.14 -4.89
N LEU A 137 -0.46 7.93 -3.82
CA LEU A 137 0.53 9.00 -3.61
C LEU A 137 1.48 8.71 -2.44
N ILE A 138 2.77 8.85 -2.67
CA ILE A 138 3.83 8.81 -1.66
C ILE A 138 4.57 10.15 -1.67
N MET A 139 4.86 10.66 -0.47
CA MET A 139 5.62 11.89 -0.27
C MET A 139 6.89 11.54 0.50
N MET A 140 8.06 11.93 -0.04
CA MET A 140 9.36 11.69 0.60
C MET A 140 10.06 13.00 0.87
N GLU A 141 10.55 13.17 2.10
CA GLU A 141 11.54 14.19 2.43
C GLU A 141 12.91 13.66 1.98
N LEU A 142 13.51 14.36 1.01
CA LEU A 142 14.89 14.16 0.57
C LEU A 142 15.76 15.31 1.11
#